data_AF-A0A0D2U5I1-F1
#
_entry.id   AF-A0A0D2U5I1-F1
#
_cell.length_a   1.000
_cell.length_b   1.000
_cell.length_c   1.000
_cell.angle_alpha   90.00
_cell.angle_beta   90.00
_cell.angle_gamma   90.00
#
_symmetry.space_group_name_H-M   'P 1'
#
loop_
_entity.id
_entity.type
_entity.pdbx_description
1 polymer ?
#
loop_
_entity_poly.entity_id
_entity_poly.type
_entity_poly.pdbx_seq_one_letter_code
_entity_poly.pdbx_strand_id
1 'polypeptide(L)'
;MAVYCNSAPFSCKAWRNRDPTPLSALLPTRLFSLLQPPFSFHPDRLKLSTCRWDKVASAVVSEESAVGSSSSGTDVFNLTYLEGNSWLWDISGVRVLVDPILVGNLDFGIPWLYDAAKKFLKNFELTDLPQVDCLLITQSLDDHCHLKTLKPLSEMSPNLRVIATPNAKSLLDPLFRNVTYLEPGQESEVEAANGSKVRIQATAGPVLGPPWQRPENGAN
;
A
#
# COMPACT_ATOMS: atom_id res chain seq x y z
N MET A 1 -2.20 -69.30 -6.81
CA MET A 1 -1.95 -69.24 -8.27
C MET A 1 -1.03 -68.07 -8.53
N ALA A 2 0.21 -68.36 -8.92
CA ALA A 2 1.17 -67.39 -9.43
C ALA A 2 0.87 -67.14 -10.92
N VAL A 3 1.24 -65.97 -11.46
CA VAL A 3 2.05 -65.77 -12.69
C VAL A 3 2.39 -64.27 -12.84
N TYR A 4 3.66 -63.98 -12.53
CA TYR A 4 4.67 -63.23 -13.29
C TYR A 4 4.53 -61.75 -13.73
N CYS A 5 5.57 -61.04 -13.29
CA CYS A 5 6.21 -59.80 -13.73
C CYS A 5 6.44 -59.64 -15.24
N ASN A 6 6.64 -58.38 -15.67
CA ASN A 6 7.94 -57.98 -16.24
C ASN A 6 8.20 -56.47 -16.10
N SER A 7 9.44 -56.19 -15.71
CA SER A 7 10.09 -54.90 -15.54
C SER A 7 11.25 -54.80 -16.54
N ALA A 8 11.57 -53.61 -17.04
CA ALA A 8 12.95 -53.17 -17.32
C ALA A 8 13.01 -51.69 -17.76
N PRO A 9 14.02 -50.92 -17.29
CA PRO A 9 14.30 -49.53 -17.66
C PRO A 9 15.44 -49.40 -18.69
N PHE A 10 15.51 -48.29 -19.42
CA PHE A 10 16.68 -47.87 -20.21
C PHE A 10 17.05 -46.43 -19.78
N SER A 11 18.14 -46.19 -19.05
CA SER A 11 19.58 -46.23 -19.39
C SER A 11 20.10 -44.92 -20.01
N CYS A 12 20.91 -44.22 -19.22
CA CYS A 12 21.60 -42.97 -19.52
C CYS A 12 22.84 -43.22 -20.40
N LYS A 13 23.09 -42.34 -21.39
CA LYS A 13 24.44 -42.11 -21.93
C LYS A 13 24.65 -40.62 -22.24
N ALA A 14 25.67 -40.04 -21.61
CA ALA A 14 26.21 -38.71 -21.87
C ALA A 14 27.38 -38.83 -22.86
N TRP A 15 27.31 -38.15 -24.01
CA TRP A 15 28.39 -38.07 -24.99
C TRP A 15 28.81 -36.61 -25.22
N ARG A 16 30.12 -36.45 -25.49
CA ARG A 16 30.97 -35.25 -25.35
C ARG A 16 30.87 -34.24 -26.50
N ASN A 17 31.21 -32.99 -26.15
CA ASN A 17 31.86 -31.89 -26.89
C ASN A 17 32.10 -32.02 -28.40
N ARG A 18 31.67 -30.99 -29.15
CA ARG A 18 32.49 -30.29 -30.17
C ARG A 18 31.86 -28.95 -30.57
N ASP A 19 32.56 -27.86 -30.26
CA ASP A 19 32.38 -26.56 -30.92
C ASP A 19 32.88 -26.61 -32.38
N PRO A 20 32.35 -25.74 -33.24
CA PRO A 20 33.25 -24.74 -33.83
C PRO A 20 32.64 -23.32 -33.92
N THR A 21 33.48 -22.31 -33.66
CA THR A 21 33.28 -20.87 -33.88
C THR A 21 33.60 -20.49 -35.36
N PRO A 22 33.62 -19.20 -35.75
CA PRO A 22 32.48 -18.46 -36.27
C PRO A 22 32.71 -17.98 -37.73
N LEU A 23 31.64 -17.62 -38.45
CA LEU A 23 31.77 -16.86 -39.70
C LEU A 23 30.99 -15.55 -39.62
N SER A 24 31.73 -14.48 -39.87
CA SER A 24 31.28 -13.11 -40.03
C SER A 24 30.50 -12.93 -41.33
N ALA A 25 29.53 -12.02 -41.36
CA ALA A 25 29.39 -11.02 -42.43
C ALA A 25 28.22 -10.06 -42.18
N LEU A 26 28.60 -8.80 -41.96
CA LEU A 26 28.09 -7.61 -42.67
C LEU A 26 26.62 -7.16 -42.45
N LEU A 27 26.54 -6.01 -41.76
CA LEU A 27 25.45 -5.03 -41.77
C LEU A 27 25.15 -4.49 -43.18
N PRO A 28 23.93 -3.95 -43.38
CA PRO A 28 23.79 -2.70 -44.09
C PRO A 28 23.10 -1.63 -43.22
N THR A 29 23.79 -0.51 -43.13
CA THR A 29 23.33 0.82 -42.74
C THR A 29 22.13 1.28 -43.57
N ARG A 30 21.08 1.79 -42.92
CA ARG A 30 20.24 2.85 -43.47
C ARG A 30 19.90 3.89 -42.42
N LEU A 31 20.27 5.12 -42.76
CA LEU A 31 20.06 6.35 -42.01
C LEU A 31 18.70 6.99 -42.35
N PHE A 32 18.28 7.86 -41.42
CA PHE A 32 17.34 8.99 -41.52
C PHE A 32 15.83 8.70 -41.49
N SER A 33 15.16 9.08 -40.40
CA SER A 33 14.59 10.43 -40.29
C SER A 33 13.92 10.64 -38.92
N LEU A 34 14.45 11.59 -38.15
CA LEU A 34 13.79 12.19 -36.99
C LEU A 34 12.71 13.14 -37.51
N LEU A 35 11.44 12.82 -37.26
CA LEU A 35 10.34 13.77 -37.38
C LEU A 35 10.21 14.50 -36.03
N GLN A 36 10.70 15.74 -35.98
CA GLN A 36 10.40 16.68 -34.91
C GLN A 36 9.02 17.32 -35.17
N PRO A 37 8.14 17.44 -34.17
CA PRO A 37 6.98 18.33 -34.25
C PRO A 37 7.41 19.78 -33.95
N PRO A 38 6.89 20.79 -34.68
CA PRO A 38 7.14 22.19 -34.36
C PRO A 38 6.06 22.68 -33.40
N PHE A 39 6.27 22.52 -32.10
CA PHE A 39 5.47 23.24 -31.10
C PHE A 39 6.40 23.76 -30.00
N SER A 40 6.87 24.98 -30.22
CA SER A 40 7.49 25.83 -29.20
C SER A 40 6.41 26.31 -28.23
N PHE A 41 6.31 25.66 -27.08
CA PHE A 41 5.61 26.22 -25.93
C PHE A 41 6.58 27.09 -25.14
N HIS A 42 6.31 28.39 -25.14
CA HIS A 42 6.98 29.38 -24.31
C HIS A 42 6.31 29.34 -22.93
N PRO A 43 6.97 28.95 -21.82
CA PRO A 43 6.38 29.14 -20.52
C PRO A 43 6.61 30.60 -20.12
N ASP A 44 5.55 31.39 -20.19
CA ASP A 44 5.51 32.69 -19.53
C ASP A 44 5.73 32.52 -18.03
N ARG A 45 6.68 33.28 -17.54
CA ARG A 45 7.20 33.27 -16.18
C ARG A 45 6.20 33.95 -15.24
N LEU A 46 5.17 33.22 -14.82
CA LEU A 46 4.26 33.70 -13.78
C LEU A 46 4.96 33.66 -12.41
N LYS A 47 5.49 34.82 -12.00
CA LYS A 47 5.84 35.12 -10.61
C LYS A 47 4.54 35.11 -9.79
N LEU A 48 4.39 34.12 -8.91
CA LEU A 48 3.43 34.17 -7.82
C LEU A 48 4.19 34.20 -6.50
N SER A 49 3.79 35.17 -5.67
CA SER A 49 4.38 35.55 -4.40
C SER A 49 4.23 34.47 -3.34
N THR A 50 5.24 34.40 -2.48
CA THR A 50 5.33 33.62 -1.24
C THR A 50 4.10 33.77 -0.35
N CYS A 51 3.54 32.66 0.12
CA CYS A 51 2.77 32.60 1.37
C CYS A 51 3.35 31.47 2.23
N ARG A 52 3.96 31.85 3.36
CA ARG A 52 4.37 30.97 4.45
C ARG A 52 3.11 30.29 5.00
N TRP A 53 3.06 28.97 4.96
CA TRP A 53 2.01 28.19 5.62
C TRP A 53 2.49 27.75 7.00
N ASP A 54 2.32 28.63 7.97
CA ASP A 54 2.26 28.27 9.40
C ASP A 54 0.81 28.43 9.83
N LYS A 55 -0.02 27.40 9.68
CA LYS A 55 -1.29 27.30 10.41
C LYS A 55 -1.78 25.87 10.48
N VAL A 56 -1.52 25.23 11.62
CA VAL A 56 -2.22 24.03 12.08
C VAL A 56 -3.69 24.43 12.28
N ALA A 57 -4.59 23.84 11.50
CA ALA A 57 -6.02 23.98 11.68
C ALA A 57 -6.51 22.77 12.49
N SER A 58 -6.80 23.00 13.77
CA SER A 58 -7.54 22.05 14.62
C SER A 58 -9.03 22.37 14.47
N ALA A 59 -9.81 21.44 13.96
CA ALA A 59 -11.26 21.57 13.87
C ALA A 59 -11.88 21.01 15.15
N VAL A 60 -12.37 21.91 16.01
CA VAL A 60 -13.16 21.57 17.20
C VAL A 60 -14.63 21.75 16.84
N VAL A 61 -15.40 20.66 16.91
CA VAL A 61 -16.87 20.71 16.89
C VAL A 61 -17.32 20.72 18.35
N SER A 62 -18.09 21.74 18.74
CA SER A 62 -18.66 21.85 20.09
C SER A 62 -20.08 21.29 20.18
N GLU A 63 -20.40 20.89 21.41
CA GLU A 63 -21.37 19.92 21.93
C GLU A 63 -22.81 20.44 22.10
N GLU A 64 -23.76 19.53 22.38
CA GLU A 64 -24.68 19.64 23.53
C GLU A 64 -25.38 18.31 23.89
N SER A 65 -25.18 17.77 25.10
CA SER A 65 -26.21 17.72 26.17
C SER A 65 -25.71 16.93 27.39
N ALA A 66 -26.06 17.45 28.57
CA ALA A 66 -25.45 17.18 29.87
C ALA A 66 -25.85 15.84 30.54
N VAL A 67 -24.91 15.25 31.31
CA VAL A 67 -24.99 15.00 32.77
C VAL A 67 -23.71 14.28 33.21
N GLY A 68 -23.00 14.92 34.16
CA GLY A 68 -21.95 14.39 35.05
C GLY A 68 -21.10 13.21 34.57
N SER A 69 -19.93 13.50 34.01
CA SER A 69 -18.77 12.62 34.16
C SER A 69 -17.50 13.45 34.21
N SER A 70 -16.78 13.31 35.31
CA SER A 70 -15.44 13.84 35.49
C SER A 70 -14.47 13.01 34.64
N SER A 71 -14.30 13.36 33.37
CA SER A 71 -13.16 12.94 32.56
C SER A 71 -12.49 14.18 31.98
N SER A 72 -11.61 14.79 32.78
CA SER A 72 -10.73 15.84 32.30
C SER A 72 -9.63 15.23 31.43
N GLY A 73 -9.95 15.03 30.17
CA GLY A 73 -9.00 14.71 29.12
C GLY A 73 -9.70 14.99 27.81
N THR A 74 -9.41 16.13 27.20
CA THR A 74 -9.77 16.37 25.79
C THR A 74 -9.31 15.15 24.99
N ASP A 75 -10.23 14.45 24.32
CA ASP A 75 -9.88 13.41 23.37
C ASP A 75 -9.01 14.04 22.29
N VAL A 76 -7.70 13.79 22.38
CA VAL A 76 -6.74 14.34 21.44
C VAL A 76 -6.82 13.49 20.18
N PHE A 77 -7.26 14.10 19.10
CA PHE A 77 -7.31 13.51 17.78
C PHE A 77 -6.29 14.22 16.88
N ASN A 78 -5.26 13.50 16.43
CA ASN A 78 -4.23 14.02 15.54
C ASN A 78 -4.18 13.20 14.25
N LEU A 79 -4.26 13.88 13.12
CA LEU A 79 -4.17 13.30 11.78
C LEU A 79 -2.90 13.81 11.10
N THR A 80 -1.98 12.90 10.81
CA THR A 80 -0.79 13.19 10.02
C THR A 80 -0.96 12.64 8.61
N TYR A 81 -0.98 13.53 7.62
CA TYR A 81 -1.03 13.16 6.21
C TYR A 81 0.35 12.73 5.71
N LEU A 82 0.44 11.55 5.10
CA LEU A 82 1.69 10.95 4.61
C LEU A 82 1.76 10.87 3.08
N GLU A 83 1.02 11.73 2.36
CA GLU A 83 0.85 11.75 0.90
C GLU A 83 0.12 10.55 0.28
N GLY A 84 -0.72 10.81 -0.73
CA GLY A 84 -1.53 9.78 -1.39
C GLY A 84 -2.73 9.41 -0.53
N ASN A 85 -2.99 8.12 -0.36
CA ASN A 85 -4.01 7.62 0.56
C ASN A 85 -3.49 7.38 1.97
N SER A 86 -2.21 7.68 2.23
CA SER A 86 -1.55 7.33 3.48
C SER A 86 -1.79 8.33 4.60
N TRP A 87 -2.24 7.83 5.74
CA TRP A 87 -2.45 8.62 6.95
C TRP A 87 -1.92 7.90 8.19
N LEU A 88 -1.48 8.68 9.17
CA LEU A 88 -1.29 8.22 10.54
C LEU A 88 -2.30 8.93 11.43
N TRP A 89 -3.18 8.16 12.04
CA TRP A 89 -4.18 8.65 12.99
C TRP A 89 -3.69 8.35 14.40
N ASP A 90 -3.69 9.35 15.27
CA ASP A 90 -3.48 9.20 16.71
C ASP A 90 -4.78 9.62 17.41
N ILE A 91 -5.49 8.63 17.93
CA ILE A 91 -6.85 8.75 18.46
C ILE A 91 -6.79 8.37 19.93
N SER A 92 -6.75 9.38 20.81
CA SER A 92 -6.65 9.19 22.26
C SER A 92 -5.46 8.28 22.64
N GLY A 93 -4.36 8.35 21.90
CA GLY A 93 -3.13 7.57 22.12
C GLY A 93 -3.06 6.25 21.36
N VAL A 94 -4.10 5.85 20.61
CA VAL A 94 -4.06 4.70 19.69
C VAL A 94 -3.59 5.16 18.32
N ARG A 95 -2.46 4.61 17.85
CA ARG A 95 -1.86 4.96 16.56
C ARG A 95 -2.26 3.97 15.47
N VAL A 96 -3.06 4.43 14.53
CA VAL A 96 -3.55 3.66 13.38
C VAL A 96 -2.88 4.17 12.10
N LEU A 97 -2.16 3.29 11.41
CA LEU A 97 -1.59 3.56 10.08
C LEU A 97 -2.60 3.13 9.01
N VAL A 98 -3.02 4.06 8.16
CA VAL A 98 -4.06 3.83 7.15
C VAL A 98 -3.45 3.87 5.76
N ASP A 99 -3.71 2.83 4.96
CA ASP A 99 -3.36 2.70 3.54
C ASP A 99 -1.94 3.21 3.18
N PRO A 100 -0.87 2.62 3.78
CA PRO A 100 0.48 3.16 3.65
C PRO A 100 1.12 2.84 2.28
N ILE A 101 1.51 3.89 1.57
CA ILE A 101 2.34 3.89 0.37
C ILE A 101 3.63 4.63 0.71
N LEU A 102 4.54 3.99 1.45
CA LEU A 102 5.69 4.66 2.07
C LEU A 102 7.04 4.19 1.52
N VAL A 103 7.06 3.11 0.76
CA VAL A 103 8.27 2.51 0.18
C VAL A 103 8.17 2.46 -1.33
N GLY A 104 9.09 3.16 -2.00
CA GLY A 104 9.14 3.24 -3.46
C GLY A 104 7.96 4.01 -4.07
N ASN A 105 7.91 4.02 -5.39
CA ASN A 105 6.83 4.64 -6.15
C ASN A 105 5.63 3.69 -6.30
N LEU A 106 4.45 4.29 -6.44
CA LEU A 106 3.22 3.60 -6.81
C LEU A 106 3.19 3.38 -8.33
N ASP A 107 3.21 2.12 -8.76
CA ASP A 107 3.32 1.75 -10.18
C ASP A 107 2.33 0.68 -10.67
N PHE A 108 1.44 0.19 -9.81
CA PHE A 108 0.49 -0.90 -10.12
C PHE A 108 1.15 -2.16 -10.72
N GLY A 109 2.43 -2.39 -10.44
CA GLY A 109 3.22 -3.48 -11.02
C GLY A 109 3.63 -3.28 -12.50
N ILE A 110 3.34 -2.13 -13.10
CA ILE A 110 3.62 -1.82 -14.51
C ILE A 110 4.33 -0.44 -14.62
N PRO A 111 5.59 -0.32 -14.13
CA PRO A 111 6.30 0.95 -14.00
C PRO A 111 6.57 1.70 -15.32
N TRP A 112 6.55 1.01 -16.45
CA TRP A 112 6.69 1.66 -17.75
C TRP A 112 5.42 2.43 -18.17
N LEU A 113 4.27 2.09 -17.57
CA LEU A 113 2.97 2.68 -17.87
C LEU A 113 2.57 3.74 -16.83
N TYR A 114 2.81 3.47 -15.55
CA TYR A 114 2.47 4.36 -14.44
C TYR A 114 3.56 4.31 -13.38
N ASP A 115 4.05 5.48 -12.94
CA ASP A 115 5.09 5.60 -11.92
C ASP A 115 4.90 6.91 -11.14
N ALA A 116 4.16 6.85 -10.03
CA ALA A 116 3.87 8.01 -9.19
C ALA A 116 4.80 8.07 -7.98
N ALA A 117 5.63 9.13 -7.95
CA ALA A 117 6.52 9.44 -6.84
C ALA A 117 5.90 10.49 -5.89
N LYS A 118 6.24 10.38 -4.60
CA LYS A 118 5.89 11.38 -3.58
C LYS A 118 6.54 12.74 -3.88
N LYS A 119 5.82 13.83 -3.58
CA LYS A 119 6.32 15.19 -3.85
C LYS A 119 7.12 15.73 -2.67
N PHE A 120 6.70 15.44 -1.45
CA PHE A 120 7.24 16.07 -0.24
C PHE A 120 8.05 15.08 0.62
N LEU A 121 7.58 13.85 0.80
CA LEU A 121 8.20 12.82 1.63
C LEU A 121 9.21 11.96 0.84
N LYS A 122 10.18 12.61 0.20
CA LYS A 122 11.16 11.90 -0.66
C LYS A 122 12.19 11.07 0.11
N ASN A 123 12.47 11.46 1.35
CA ASN A 123 13.46 10.81 2.22
C ASN A 123 12.78 10.17 3.44
N PHE A 124 11.47 9.91 3.37
CA PHE A 124 10.75 9.28 4.45
C PHE A 124 10.98 7.77 4.37
N GLU A 125 11.56 7.21 5.41
CA GLU A 125 11.79 5.78 5.55
C GLU A 125 10.74 5.15 6.47
N LEU A 126 10.52 3.85 6.33
CA LEU A 126 9.55 3.15 7.16
C LEU A 126 9.92 3.21 8.66
N THR A 127 11.21 3.34 8.96
CA THR A 127 11.75 3.53 10.31
C THR A 127 11.46 4.91 10.90
N ASP A 128 11.06 5.89 10.08
CA ASP A 128 10.64 7.21 10.56
C ASP A 128 9.21 7.17 11.13
N LEU A 129 8.46 6.10 10.88
CA LEU A 129 7.16 5.92 11.50
C LEU A 129 7.32 5.77 13.02
N PRO A 130 6.45 6.42 13.81
CA PRO A 130 6.34 6.09 15.21
C PRO A 130 5.80 4.66 15.36
N GLN A 131 5.92 4.08 16.56
CA GLN A 131 5.26 2.80 16.84
C GLN A 131 3.76 2.89 16.53
N VAL A 132 3.26 1.91 15.76
CA VAL A 132 1.85 1.81 15.36
C VAL A 132 1.20 0.64 16.09
N ASP A 133 -0.05 0.84 16.51
CA ASP A 133 -0.83 -0.18 17.21
C ASP A 133 -1.66 -1.02 16.23
N CYS A 134 -2.10 -0.42 15.13
CA CYS A 134 -2.90 -1.07 14.10
C CYS A 134 -2.57 -0.56 12.70
N LEU A 135 -2.56 -1.48 11.74
CA LEU A 135 -2.64 -1.18 10.31
C LEU A 135 -4.10 -1.28 9.86
N LEU A 136 -4.59 -0.30 9.11
CA LEU A 136 -5.91 -0.29 8.50
C LEU A 136 -5.76 -0.28 6.98
N ILE A 137 -6.33 -1.29 6.31
CA ILE A 137 -6.39 -1.39 4.84
C ILE A 137 -7.84 -1.30 4.38
N THR A 138 -8.18 -0.20 3.71
CA THR A 138 -9.58 0.08 3.33
C THR A 138 -9.98 -0.63 2.05
N GLN A 139 -9.04 -0.75 1.09
CA GLN A 139 -9.28 -1.35 -0.22
C GLN A 139 -8.12 -2.28 -0.63
N SER A 140 -8.38 -3.24 -1.51
CA SER A 140 -7.35 -4.17 -1.99
C SER A 140 -6.50 -3.66 -3.18
N LEU A 141 -6.75 -2.44 -3.66
CA LEU A 141 -6.02 -1.86 -4.80
C LEU A 141 -4.63 -1.36 -4.38
N ASP A 142 -3.67 -1.31 -5.31
CA ASP A 142 -2.27 -1.00 -5.00
C ASP A 142 -2.05 0.41 -4.42
N ASP A 143 -2.93 1.37 -4.70
CA ASP A 143 -2.94 2.71 -4.12
C ASP A 143 -3.53 2.76 -2.70
N HIS A 144 -3.94 1.63 -2.14
CA HIS A 144 -4.34 1.48 -0.74
C HIS A 144 -3.57 0.34 -0.04
N CYS A 145 -3.47 -0.82 -0.68
CA CYS A 145 -2.82 -2.04 -0.20
C CYS A 145 -1.44 -2.24 -0.86
N HIS A 146 -0.55 -1.26 -0.70
CA HIS A 146 0.71 -1.22 -1.43
C HIS A 146 1.74 -2.26 -0.95
N LEU A 147 1.87 -3.38 -1.67
CA LEU A 147 2.72 -4.51 -1.27
C LEU A 147 4.20 -4.16 -1.06
N LYS A 148 4.76 -3.20 -1.81
CA LYS A 148 6.16 -2.76 -1.61
C LYS A 148 6.36 -2.13 -0.24
N THR A 149 5.33 -1.51 0.33
CA THR A 149 5.34 -0.96 1.69
C THR A 149 5.00 -2.03 2.72
N LEU A 150 4.00 -2.86 2.45
CA LEU A 150 3.49 -3.84 3.42
C LEU A 150 4.46 -4.99 3.72
N LYS A 151 5.26 -5.44 2.75
CA LYS A 151 6.27 -6.49 2.95
C LYS A 151 7.31 -6.11 4.04
N PRO A 152 8.10 -5.03 3.89
CA PRO A 152 9.06 -4.65 4.92
C PRO A 152 8.37 -4.24 6.23
N LEU A 153 7.15 -3.70 6.19
CA LEU A 153 6.37 -3.41 7.40
C LEU A 153 6.06 -4.69 8.19
N SER A 154 5.66 -5.77 7.51
CA SER A 154 5.40 -7.06 8.16
C SER A 154 6.64 -7.69 8.78
N GLU A 155 7.82 -7.45 8.19
CA GLU A 155 9.11 -7.90 8.73
C GLU A 155 9.52 -7.07 9.95
N MET A 156 9.32 -5.75 9.90
CA MET A 156 9.64 -4.82 10.99
C MET A 156 8.69 -4.97 12.19
N SER A 157 7.44 -5.36 11.97
CA SER A 157 6.41 -5.50 13.00
C SER A 157 5.57 -6.77 12.80
N PRO A 158 6.14 -7.97 13.07
CA PRO A 158 5.51 -9.26 12.74
C PRO A 158 4.23 -9.57 13.51
N ASN A 159 4.01 -8.87 14.63
CA ASN A 159 2.82 -9.02 15.48
C ASN A 159 1.83 -7.85 15.31
N LEU A 160 2.06 -6.95 14.35
CA LEU A 160 1.18 -5.82 14.10
C LEU A 160 -0.24 -6.31 13.83
N ARG A 161 -1.21 -5.74 14.55
CA ARG A 161 -2.63 -5.99 14.28
C ARG A 161 -3.00 -5.31 12.97
N VAL A 162 -3.71 -6.04 12.12
CA VAL A 162 -4.22 -5.53 10.85
C VAL A 162 -5.73 -5.65 10.84
N ILE A 163 -6.41 -4.57 10.47
CA ILE A 163 -7.84 -4.55 10.17
C ILE A 163 -7.98 -4.22 8.69
N ALA A 164 -8.74 -5.01 7.95
CA ALA A 164 -8.78 -4.87 6.50
C ALA A 164 -10.13 -5.22 5.87
N THR A 165 -10.35 -4.74 4.65
CA THR A 165 -11.36 -5.28 3.73
C THR A 165 -11.11 -6.78 3.43
N PRO A 166 -12.15 -7.63 3.38
CA PRO A 166 -12.03 -9.02 2.96
C PRO A 166 -11.47 -9.19 1.55
N ASN A 167 -11.56 -8.18 0.68
CA ASN A 167 -11.02 -8.23 -0.68
C ASN A 167 -9.47 -8.26 -0.69
N ALA A 168 -8.82 -7.74 0.35
CA ALA A 168 -7.36 -7.75 0.48
C ALA A 168 -6.80 -9.08 1.02
N LYS A 169 -7.66 -10.06 1.32
CA LYS A 169 -7.26 -11.28 2.05
C LYS A 169 -6.11 -12.06 1.41
N SER A 170 -6.16 -12.27 0.10
CA SER A 170 -5.10 -13.01 -0.62
C SER A 170 -3.76 -12.27 -0.63
N LEU A 171 -3.78 -10.95 -0.47
CA LEU A 171 -2.59 -10.10 -0.42
C LEU A 171 -1.97 -10.06 0.97
N LEU A 172 -2.80 -10.05 2.01
CA LEU A 172 -2.39 -9.83 3.40
C LEU A 172 -2.09 -11.13 4.15
N ASP A 173 -2.81 -12.22 3.90
CA ASP A 173 -2.59 -13.52 4.58
C ASP A 173 -1.13 -14.03 4.47
N PRO A 174 -0.40 -13.83 3.36
CA PRO A 174 1.03 -14.21 3.29
C PRO A 174 1.97 -13.31 4.09
N LEU A 175 1.56 -12.09 4.45
CA LEU A 175 2.41 -11.08 5.08
C LEU A 175 2.18 -10.97 6.59
N PHE A 176 0.92 -10.95 7.02
CA PHE A 176 0.55 -10.67 8.40
C PHE A 176 -0.16 -11.85 9.04
N ARG A 177 0.16 -12.11 10.31
CA ARG A 177 -0.44 -13.23 11.08
C ARG A 177 -1.69 -12.84 11.85
N ASN A 178 -1.83 -11.55 12.19
CA ASN A 178 -2.90 -11.02 13.04
C ASN A 178 -3.81 -10.10 12.22
N VAL A 179 -4.60 -10.68 11.32
CA VAL A 179 -5.50 -9.93 10.43
C VAL A 179 -6.96 -10.17 10.81
N THR A 180 -7.71 -9.10 11.00
CA THR A 180 -9.16 -9.10 11.19
C THR A 180 -9.81 -8.50 9.93
N TYR A 181 -10.57 -9.30 9.21
CA TYR A 181 -11.30 -8.84 8.02
C TYR A 181 -12.71 -8.41 8.42
N LEU A 182 -13.10 -7.19 8.06
CA LEU A 182 -14.40 -6.62 8.40
C LEU A 182 -15.22 -6.35 7.13
N GLU A 183 -16.37 -7.00 7.01
CA GLU A 183 -17.42 -6.64 6.05
C GLU A 183 -18.12 -5.33 6.48
N PRO A 184 -18.73 -4.57 5.56
CA PRO A 184 -19.50 -3.37 5.90
C PRO A 184 -20.53 -3.63 7.02
N GLY A 185 -20.52 -2.75 8.03
CA GLY A 185 -21.35 -2.84 9.22
C GLY A 185 -20.71 -3.62 10.38
N GLN A 186 -19.60 -4.34 10.15
CA GLN A 186 -18.84 -4.98 11.22
C GLN A 186 -17.86 -4.00 11.87
N GLU A 187 -17.49 -4.31 13.12
CA GLU A 187 -16.57 -3.50 13.92
C GLU A 187 -15.52 -4.35 14.64
N SER A 188 -14.38 -3.73 14.94
CA SER A 188 -13.33 -4.29 15.78
C SER A 188 -12.78 -3.21 16.71
N GLU A 189 -12.47 -3.59 17.94
CA GLU A 189 -11.75 -2.74 18.88
C GLU A 189 -10.24 -2.95 18.76
N VAL A 190 -9.49 -1.86 18.86
CA VAL A 190 -8.04 -1.80 18.96
C VAL A 190 -7.68 -1.19 20.30
N GLU A 191 -6.81 -1.86 21.04
CA GLU A 191 -6.31 -1.40 22.34
C GLU A 191 -4.81 -1.13 22.21
N ALA A 192 -4.38 0.08 22.57
CA ALA A 192 -2.99 0.46 22.63
C ALA A 192 -2.34 0.02 23.95
N ALA A 193 -1.00 0.01 24.01
CA ALA A 193 -0.25 -0.43 25.18
C ALA A 193 -0.51 0.41 26.45
N ASN A 194 -1.01 1.63 26.31
CA ASN A 194 -1.41 2.52 27.41
C ASN A 194 -2.83 2.23 27.94
N GLY A 195 -3.54 1.25 27.36
CA GLY A 195 -4.92 0.90 27.71
C GLY A 195 -5.99 1.71 26.98
N SER A 196 -5.60 2.68 26.14
CA SER A 196 -6.55 3.41 25.29
C SER A 196 -7.18 2.48 24.26
N LYS A 197 -8.48 2.68 23.98
CA LYS A 197 -9.27 1.84 23.08
C LYS A 197 -9.94 2.66 22.01
N VAL A 198 -9.90 2.17 20.77
CA VAL A 198 -10.60 2.75 19.63
C VAL A 198 -11.39 1.67 18.92
N ARG A 199 -12.61 2.01 18.55
CA ARG A 199 -13.49 1.14 17.78
C ARG A 199 -13.45 1.53 16.31
N ILE A 200 -13.16 0.58 15.45
CA ILE A 200 -13.12 0.74 14.00
C ILE A 200 -14.32 0.03 13.42
N GLN A 201 -15.18 0.76 12.71
CA GLN A 201 -16.35 0.22 12.01
C GLN A 201 -16.12 0.30 10.50
N ALA A 202 -16.27 -0.83 9.82
CA ALA A 202 -16.22 -0.87 8.36
C ALA A 202 -17.52 -0.29 7.79
N THR A 203 -17.40 0.62 6.83
CA THR A 203 -18.54 1.16 6.07
C THR A 203 -18.47 0.70 4.62
N ALA A 204 -19.61 0.70 3.92
CA ALA A 204 -19.64 0.31 2.52
C ALA A 204 -18.92 1.37 1.66
N GLY A 205 -17.89 0.94 0.95
CA GLY A 205 -17.18 1.72 -0.06
C GLY A 205 -17.65 1.39 -1.49
N PRO A 206 -16.85 1.78 -2.50
CA PRO A 206 -17.20 1.54 -3.90
C PRO A 206 -17.03 0.07 -4.33
N VAL A 207 -17.73 -0.33 -5.39
CA VAL A 207 -17.48 -1.58 -6.12
C VAL A 207 -16.54 -1.27 -7.27
N LEU A 208 -15.26 -1.66 -7.16
CA LEU A 208 -14.20 -1.26 -8.09
C LEU A 208 -13.82 -2.34 -9.12
N GLY A 209 -14.44 -3.51 -9.04
CA GLY A 209 -14.26 -4.59 -10.01
C GLY A 209 -15.56 -4.94 -10.75
N PRO A 210 -15.70 -6.18 -11.21
CA PRO A 210 -16.93 -6.62 -11.86
C PRO A 210 -18.16 -6.39 -10.96
N PRO A 211 -19.37 -6.24 -11.51
CA PRO A 211 -20.58 -5.94 -10.73
C PRO A 211 -20.92 -6.93 -9.62
N TRP A 212 -20.37 -8.14 -9.67
CA TRP A 212 -20.54 -9.20 -8.66
C TRP A 212 -19.43 -9.23 -7.60
N GLN A 213 -18.41 -8.37 -7.72
CA GLN A 213 -17.39 -8.22 -6.68
C GLN A 213 -18.00 -7.55 -5.46
N ARG A 214 -17.54 -7.95 -4.27
CA ARG A 214 -17.96 -7.33 -3.02
C ARG A 214 -17.47 -5.88 -2.97
N PRO A 215 -18.25 -4.93 -2.43
CA PRO A 215 -17.78 -3.56 -2.22
C PRO A 215 -16.49 -3.55 -1.39
N GLU A 216 -15.61 -2.58 -1.65
CA GLU A 216 -14.51 -2.26 -0.73
C GLU A 216 -15.04 -1.59 0.55
N ASN A 217 -14.16 -1.35 1.53
CA ASN A 217 -14.54 -0.58 2.71
C ASN A 217 -14.30 0.92 2.48
N GLY A 218 -15.22 1.75 2.98
CA GLY A 218 -15.04 3.19 3.09
C GLY A 218 -14.28 3.56 4.37
N ALA A 219 -13.58 4.68 4.32
CA ALA A 219 -13.03 5.35 5.50
C ALA A 219 -13.83 6.62 5.74
N ASN A 220 -14.67 6.63 6.78
CA ASN A 220 -15.46 7.79 7.22
C ASN A 220 -15.13 8.11 8.67
#